data_AF-A0A383CM88-F1
#
_entry.id   AF-A0A383CM88-F1
#
_cell.length_a   1.000
_cell.length_b   1.000
_cell.length_c   1.000
_cell.angle_alpha   90.00
_cell.angle_beta   90.00
_cell.angle_gamma   90.00
#
_symmetry.space_group_name_H-M   'P 1'
#
loop_
_entity.id
_entity.type
_entity.pdbx_description
1 polymer ?
#
loop_
_entity_poly.entity_id
_entity_poly.type
_entity_poly.pdbx_seq_one_letter_code
_entity_poly.pdbx_strand_id
1 'polypeptide(L)' 'VNILAHRGYFDGPDPNSENRPESMARCLERGWGLETDIRQAPDGRFYISHDPV' A
#
# COMPACT_ATOMS: atom_id res chain seq x y z
N VAL A 1 17.85 1.58 -10.85
CA VAL A 1 17.44 1.03 -9.52
C VAL A 1 15.97 0.70 -9.63
N ASN A 2 15.58 -0.53 -9.33
CA ASN A 2 14.17 -0.90 -9.27
C ASN A 2 13.70 -0.72 -7.83
N ILE A 3 12.75 0.21 -7.63
CA ILE A 3 12.20 0.52 -6.31
C ILE A 3 10.87 -0.22 -6.17
N LEU A 4 10.69 -0.90 -5.03
CA LEU A 4 9.41 -1.47 -4.61
C LEU A 4 8.99 -0.71 -3.34
N ALA A 5 7.93 0.09 -3.43
CA ALA A 5 7.43 0.86 -2.30
C ALA A 5 6.62 -0.05 -1.36
N HIS A 6 7.21 -0.39 -0.21
CA HIS A 6 6.55 -1.12 0.88
C HIS A 6 5.32 -0.36 1.35
N ARG A 7 4.14 -0.99 1.31
CA ARG A 7 2.82 -0.43 1.65
C ARG A 7 2.48 0.87 0.93
N GLY A 8 3.06 1.11 -0.24
CA GLY A 8 2.88 2.37 -0.97
C GLY A 8 3.53 3.59 -0.33
N TYR A 9 4.54 3.43 0.52
CA TYR A 9 5.28 4.55 1.11
C TYR A 9 6.09 5.33 0.06
N PHE A 10 5.66 6.57 -0.23
CA PHE A 10 6.36 7.45 -1.17
C PHE A 10 7.52 8.21 -0.53
N ASP A 11 7.27 8.81 0.64
CA ASP A 11 8.21 9.70 1.36
C ASP A 11 8.89 8.99 2.57
N GLY A 12 8.76 7.66 2.64
CA GLY A 12 9.20 6.82 3.77
C GLY A 12 8.04 6.32 4.65
N PRO A 13 8.32 5.54 5.71
CA PRO A 13 7.28 4.96 6.55
C PRO A 13 6.49 6.02 7.33
N ASP A 14 5.19 6.08 7.08
CA ASP A 14 4.22 6.90 7.83
C ASP A 14 2.88 6.16 7.94
N PRO A 15 2.46 5.70 9.13
CA PRO A 15 1.21 4.95 9.32
C PRO A 15 -0.05 5.63 8.76
N ASN A 16 -0.05 6.96 8.58
CA ASN A 16 -1.20 7.66 8.00
C ASN A 16 -1.28 7.48 6.47
N SER A 17 -0.13 7.22 5.84
CA SER A 17 0.05 7.07 4.41
C SER A 17 0.12 5.60 3.95
N GLU A 18 0.27 4.67 4.90
CA GLU A 18 0.40 3.24 4.59
C GLU A 18 -0.87 2.72 3.92
N ASN A 19 -0.67 1.93 2.87
CA ASN A 19 -1.74 1.27 2.15
C ASN A 19 -2.83 2.24 1.61
N ARG A 20 -2.50 3.53 1.45
CA ARG A 20 -3.41 4.55 0.92
C ARG A 20 -3.34 4.65 -0.61
N PRO A 21 -4.50 4.67 -1.32
CA PRO A 21 -4.53 4.84 -2.77
C PRO A 21 -3.74 6.05 -3.27
N GLU A 22 -3.80 7.17 -2.54
CA GLU A 22 -3.13 8.42 -2.91
C GLU A 22 -1.59 8.27 -2.90
N SER A 23 -1.03 7.63 -1.87
CA SER A 23 0.41 7.35 -1.78
C SER A 23 0.86 6.33 -2.84
N MET A 24 0.04 5.31 -3.07
CA MET A 24 0.31 4.29 -4.08
C MET A 24 0.34 4.87 -5.50
N ALA A 25 -0.61 5.76 -5.82
CA ALA A 25 -0.68 6.45 -7.10
C ALA A 25 0.61 7.23 -7.36
N ARG A 26 1.09 8.01 -6.37
CA ARG A 26 2.37 8.74 -6.47
C ARG A 26 3.56 7.81 -6.76
N CYS A 27 3.60 6.64 -6.13
CA CYS A 27 4.67 5.65 -6.38
C CYS A 27 4.64 5.13 -7.81
N LEU A 28 3.46 4.79 -8.33
CA LEU A 28 3.28 4.31 -9.71
C LEU A 28 3.60 5.40 -10.74
N GLU A 29 3.14 6.63 -10.51
CA GLU A 29 3.45 7.79 -11.35
C GLU A 29 4.95 8.05 -11.44
N ARG A 30 5.69 7.73 -10.37
CA ARG A 30 7.15 7.86 -10.32
C ARG A 30 7.89 6.72 -11.02
N GLY A 31 7.17 5.66 -11.42
CA GLY A 31 7.70 4.47 -12.09
C GLY A 31 8.20 3.38 -11.13
N TRP A 32 7.76 3.39 -9.86
CA TRP A 32 8.13 2.38 -8.87
C TRP A 32 7.15 1.20 -8.91
N GLY A 33 7.61 0.04 -8.43
CA GLY A 33 6.72 -1.06 -8.05
C GLY A 33 6.03 -0.76 -6.72
N LEU A 34 4.95 -1.49 -6.44
CA LEU A 34 4.19 -1.41 -5.21
C LEU A 34 4.17 -2.76 -4.48
N GLU A 35 4.30 -2.71 -3.17
CA GLU A 35 3.84 -3.76 -2.26
C GLU A 35 2.65 -3.21 -1.45
N THR A 36 1.68 -4.07 -1.12
CA THR A 36 0.44 -3.75 -0.39
C THR A 36 -0.04 -4.99 0.37
N ASP A 37 -0.76 -4.78 1.46
CA ASP A 37 -1.32 -5.85 2.27
C ASP A 37 -2.79 -6.12 1.89
N ILE A 38 -3.09 -7.32 1.40
CA ILE A 38 -4.48 -7.76 1.11
C ILE A 38 -4.93 -8.75 2.20
N ARG A 39 -6.11 -8.51 2.76
CA ARG A 39 -6.78 -9.38 3.73
C ARG A 39 -8.21 -9.67 3.30
N GLN A 40 -8.83 -10.69 3.90
CA GLN A 40 -10.21 -11.08 3.63
C GLN A 40 -11.07 -10.92 4.89
N ALA A 41 -12.22 -10.26 4.76
CA ALA A 41 -13.21 -10.12 5.82
C ALA A 41 -14.03 -11.43 5.98
N PRO A 42 -14.74 -11.64 7.11
CA PRO A 42 -15.56 -12.83 7.33
C PRO A 42 -16.66 -13.05 6.27
N ASP A 43 -17.11 -11.98 5.60
CA ASP A 43 -18.08 -12.03 4.50
C ASP A 43 -17.44 -12.34 3.13
N GLY A 44 -16.13 -12.62 3.10
CA GLY A 44 -15.38 -12.98 1.91
C GLY A 44 -14.84 -11.80 1.10
N ARG A 45 -15.16 -10.54 1.45
CA ARG A 45 -14.63 -9.37 0.74
C ARG A 45 -13.16 -9.14 1.05
N PHE A 46 -12.39 -8.77 0.04
CA PHE A 46 -11.02 -8.32 0.25
C PHE A 46 -10.98 -6.87 0.72
N TYR A 47 -10.02 -6.58 1.58
CA TYR A 47 -9.68 -5.23 2.01
C TYR A 47 -8.16 -5.06 2.03
N ILE A 48 -7.73 -3.81 2.00
CA ILE A 48 -6.32 -3.43 2.06
C ILE A 48 -6.03 -2.90 3.47
N SER A 49 -5.19 -3.61 4.22
CA SER A 49 -4.72 -3.19 5.55
C SER A 49 -3.63 -4.15 6.04
N HIS A 50 -2.61 -3.62 6.70
CA HIS A 50 -1.61 -4.46 7.35
C HIS A 50 -2.17 -5.14 8.60
N ASP A 51 -2.83 -4.37 9.46
CA ASP A 51 -3.44 -4.89 10.68
C ASP A 51 -4.86 -5.41 10.41
N PRO A 52 -5.32 -6.42 11.17
CA PRO A 52 -6.71 -6.86 11.10
C PRO A 52 -7.65 -5.74 11.58
N VAL A 53 -8.79 -5.63 10.91
CA VAL A 53 -9.92 -4.75 11.29
C VAL A 53 -10.95 -5.50 12.11
#